data_AF-A0A954XS51-F1
#
_entry.id   AF-A0A954XS51-F1
#
_cell.length_a   1.000
_cell.length_b   1.000
_cell.length_c   1.000
_cell.angle_alpha   90.00
_cell.angle_beta   90.00
_cell.angle_gamma   90.00
#
_symmetry.space_group_name_H-M   'P 1'
#
loop_
_entity.id
_entity.type
_entity.pdbx_description
1 polymer ?
#
loop_
_entity_poly.entity_id
_entity_poly.type
_entity_poly.pdbx_seq_one_letter_code
_entity_poly.pdbx_strand_id
1 'polypeptide(L)'
;MSFILSGRFTFDLHRDVADAVKALGQDVKRVTVDLREAEYIDSAALGMLIQMKAKLAPREITLKLKNGSVAEDVLSIANFDKLFAIESV
;
A
#
# COMPACT_ATOMS: atom_id res chain seq x y z
N MET A 1 5.41 13.17 12.84
CA MET A 1 6.26 12.71 11.72
C MET A 1 5.48 11.74 10.86
N SER A 2 5.36 12.04 9.56
CA SER A 2 4.85 11.12 8.54
C SER A 2 6.06 10.53 7.82
N PHE A 3 6.17 9.20 7.78
CA PHE A 3 7.20 8.53 7.01
C PHE A 3 6.59 8.09 5.68
N ILE A 4 7.19 8.53 4.58
CA ILE A 4 6.78 8.15 3.24
C ILE A 4 7.65 6.96 2.85
N LEU A 5 7.03 5.80 2.64
CA LEU A 5 7.73 4.65 2.10
C LEU A 5 7.74 4.77 0.57
N SER A 6 8.70 5.52 0.05
CA SER A 6 8.91 5.65 -1.40
C SER A 6 9.73 4.47 -1.90
N GLY A 7 9.07 3.32 -2.07
CA GLY A 7 9.60 2.19 -2.85
C GLY A 7 8.68 1.98 -4.04
N ARG A 8 9.24 1.86 -5.24
CA ARG A 8 8.48 1.44 -6.44
C ARG A 8 7.90 0.07 -6.14
N PHE A 9 6.62 -0.06 -5.78
CA PHE A 9 6.00 -1.36 -5.51
C PHE A 9 5.75 -2.09 -6.84
N THR A 10 6.81 -2.62 -7.45
CA THR A 10 6.71 -3.70 -8.42
C THR A 10 6.52 -5.01 -7.67
N PHE A 11 5.62 -5.87 -8.14
CA PHE A 11 5.24 -7.16 -7.53
C PHE A 11 6.42 -8.06 -7.11
N ASP A 12 7.60 -7.88 -7.71
CA ASP A 12 8.86 -8.54 -7.33
C ASP A 12 9.39 -8.20 -5.93
N LEU A 13 8.85 -7.17 -5.26
CA LEU A 13 9.41 -6.62 -4.01
C LEU A 13 8.79 -7.23 -2.73
N HIS A 14 8.34 -8.48 -2.82
CA HIS A 14 7.74 -9.21 -1.71
C HIS A 14 8.62 -9.24 -0.44
N ARG A 15 9.95 -9.20 -0.61
CA ARG A 15 10.94 -9.19 0.46
C ARG A 15 11.21 -7.78 0.99
N ASP A 16 11.39 -6.83 0.09
CA ASP A 16 11.75 -5.45 0.42
C ASP A 16 10.64 -4.74 1.20
N VAL A 17 9.38 -5.05 0.91
CA VAL A 17 8.22 -4.50 1.63
C VAL A 17 8.16 -5.04 3.06
N ALA A 18 8.37 -6.34 3.25
CA ALA A 18 8.31 -6.96 4.56
C ALA A 18 9.45 -6.46 5.47
N ASP A 19 10.66 -6.32 4.91
CA ASP A 19 11.82 -5.82 5.64
C ASP A 19 11.72 -4.31 5.89
N ALA A 20 11.18 -3.53 4.95
CA ALA A 20 10.87 -2.12 5.16
C ALA A 20 9.85 -1.94 6.29
N VAL A 21 8.78 -2.75 6.32
CA VAL A 21 7.77 -2.75 7.39
C VAL A 21 8.37 -3.09 8.76
N LYS A 22 9.29 -4.06 8.81
CA LYS A 22 10.02 -4.39 10.05
C LYS A 22 10.96 -3.28 10.50
N ALA A 23 11.56 -2.56 9.54
CA ALA A 23 12.45 -1.43 9.82
C ALA A 23 11.71 -0.16 10.26
N LEU A 24 10.38 -0.09 10.10
CA LEU A 24 9.57 1.03 10.58
C LEU A 24 9.53 1.06 12.12
N GLY A 25 10.28 2.01 12.70
CA GLY A 25 10.31 2.28 14.13
C GLY A 25 8.93 2.49 14.75
N GLN A 26 8.81 2.31 16.07
CA GLN A 26 7.53 2.31 16.77
C GLN A 26 6.76 3.64 16.66
N ASP A 27 7.45 4.75 16.39
CA ASP A 27 6.86 6.09 16.29
C ASP A 27 6.15 6.38 14.95
N VAL A 28 6.26 5.48 13.97
CA VAL A 28 5.60 5.65 12.68
C VAL A 28 4.10 5.40 12.84
N LYS A 29 3.29 6.46 12.73
CA LYS A 29 1.81 6.38 12.82
C LYS A 29 1.12 6.25 11.47
N ARG A 30 1.78 6.68 10.41
CA ARG A 30 1.26 6.75 9.04
C ARG A 30 2.27 6.15 8.07
N VAL A 31 1.79 5.29 7.17
CA VAL A 31 2.56 4.64 6.13
C VAL A 31 1.91 4.93 4.79
N THR A 32 2.65 5.52 3.86
CA THR A 32 2.18 5.72 2.49
C THR A 32 2.84 4.70 1.58
N VAL A 33 2.04 4.04 0.77
CA VAL A 33 2.43 3.05 -0.24
C VAL A 33 2.19 3.66 -1.60
N ASP A 34 3.25 3.83 -2.38
CA ASP A 34 3.17 4.43 -3.71
C ASP A 34 2.95 3.35 -4.78
N LEU A 35 1.76 3.35 -5.36
CA LEU A 35 1.29 2.45 -6.41
C LEU A 35 1.06 3.20 -7.72
N ARG A 36 1.56 4.44 -7.88
CA ARG A 36 1.35 5.23 -9.10
C ARG A 36 1.97 4.61 -10.36
N GLU A 37 3.02 3.80 -10.18
CA GLU A 37 3.65 3.02 -11.26
C GLU A 37 3.15 1.57 -11.32
N ALA A 38 2.17 1.19 -10.51
CA ALA A 38 1.57 -0.14 -10.59
C ALA A 38 0.63 -0.18 -11.81
N GLU A 39 1.02 -0.92 -12.84
CA GLU A 39 0.22 -1.09 -14.05
C GLU A 39 -0.95 -2.07 -13.86
N TYR A 40 -0.84 -2.97 -12.87
CA TYR A 40 -1.88 -3.95 -12.55
C TYR A 40 -1.77 -4.43 -11.10
N ILE A 41 -2.90 -4.78 -10.50
CA ILE A 41 -2.99 -5.42 -9.19
C ILE A 41 -3.77 -6.72 -9.35
N ASP A 42 -3.13 -7.85 -9.05
CA ASP A 42 -3.78 -9.16 -9.02
C ASP A 42 -4.31 -9.52 -7.62
N SER A 43 -4.96 -10.69 -7.51
CA SER A 43 -5.49 -11.21 -6.25
C SER A 43 -4.43 -11.46 -5.18
N ALA A 44 -3.19 -11.78 -5.56
CA ALA A 44 -2.09 -11.99 -4.62
C ALA A 44 -1.64 -10.66 -3.99
N ALA A 45 -1.47 -9.58 -4.75
CA ALA A 45 -1.15 -8.27 -4.13
C ALA A 45 -2.26 -7.76 -3.23
N LEU A 46 -3.53 -7.93 -3.60
CA LEU A 46 -4.64 -7.56 -2.72
C LEU A 46 -4.53 -8.29 -1.36
N GLY A 47 -4.25 -9.60 -1.39
CA GLY A 47 -4.00 -10.38 -0.18
C GLY A 47 -2.79 -9.90 0.62
N MET A 48 -1.72 -9.46 -0.04
CA MET A 48 -0.54 -8.91 0.62
C MET A 48 -0.81 -7.57 1.31
N LEU A 49 -1.56 -6.68 0.65
CA LEU A 49 -1.95 -5.39 1.24
C LEU A 49 -2.75 -5.60 2.52
N ILE A 50 -3.68 -6.56 2.52
CA ILE A 50 -4.46 -6.93 3.71
C ILE A 50 -3.54 -7.45 4.84
N GLN A 51 -2.60 -8.33 4.53
CA GLN A 51 -1.63 -8.84 5.52
C GLN A 51 -0.74 -7.74 6.07
N MET A 52 -0.30 -6.81 5.23
CA MET A 52 0.48 -5.64 5.64
C MET A 52 -0.33 -4.74 6.59
N LYS A 53 -1.61 -4.51 6.29
CA LYS A 53 -2.52 -3.77 7.18
C LYS A 53 -2.65 -4.42 8.55
N ALA A 54 -2.82 -5.74 8.59
CA ALA A 54 -2.91 -6.48 9.84
C ALA A 54 -1.61 -6.35 10.67
N LYS A 55 -0.44 -6.42 10.03
CA LYS A 55 0.88 -6.30 10.70
C LYS A 55 1.19 -4.88 11.19
N LEU A 56 0.72 -3.87 10.46
CA LEU A 56 0.97 -2.47 10.78
C LEU A 56 -0.10 -1.86 11.67
N ALA A 57 -1.25 -2.51 11.87
CA ALA A 57 -2.30 -2.01 12.76
C ALA A 57 -1.73 -1.71 14.17
N PRO A 58 -2.09 -0.57 14.80
CA PRO A 58 -3.15 0.38 14.42
C PRO A 58 -2.68 1.53 13.52
N ARG A 59 -1.51 1.43 12.85
CA ARG A 59 -1.00 2.48 11.96
C ARG A 59 -1.94 2.68 10.78
N GLU A 60 -2.07 3.92 10.36
CA GLU A 60 -2.83 4.30 9.19
C GLU A 60 -2.00 4.04 7.93
N ILE A 61 -2.63 3.44 6.92
CA ILE A 61 -1.98 3.14 5.64
C ILE A 61 -2.72 3.86 4.53
N THR A 62 -1.98 4.62 3.74
CA THR A 62 -2.47 5.35 2.56
C THR A 62 -1.88 4.73 1.31
N LEU A 63 -2.73 4.38 0.35
CA LEU A 63 -2.32 3.93 -0.98
C LEU A 63 -2.38 5.13 -1.93
N LYS A 64 -1.23 5.53 -2.48
CA LYS A 64 -1.17 6.54 -3.54
C LYS A 64 -1.29 5.86 -4.89
N LEU A 65 -2.29 6.24 -5.67
CA LEU A 65 -2.57 5.67 -6.99
C LEU A 65 -2.49 6.78 -8.04
N LYS A 66 -2.22 6.37 -9.28
CA LYS A 66 -2.33 7.28 -10.41
C LYS A 66 -3.81 7.38 -10.78
N ASN A 67 -4.32 8.60 -10.91
CA ASN A 67 -5.71 8.83 -11.27
C ASN A 67 -6.06 8.17 -12.62
N GLY A 68 -7.16 7.41 -12.67
CA GLY A 68 -7.62 6.66 -13.84
C GLY A 68 -6.76 5.45 -14.19
N SER A 69 -5.99 4.93 -13.23
CA SER A 69 -5.22 3.69 -13.43
C SER A 69 -6.08 2.46 -13.20
N VAL A 70 -5.73 1.36 -13.87
CA VAL A 70 -6.38 0.04 -13.65
C VAL A 70 -6.26 -0.40 -12.18
N ALA A 71 -5.17 -0.03 -11.51
CA ALA A 71 -4.98 -0.29 -10.09
C ALA A 71 -6.05 0.41 -9.21
N GLU A 72 -6.45 1.63 -9.55
CA GLU A 72 -7.52 2.36 -8.87
C GLU A 72 -8.87 1.67 -9.05
N ASP A 73 -9.21 1.29 -10.27
CA ASP A 73 -10.45 0.56 -10.57
C ASP A 73 -10.52 -0.76 -9.81
N VAL A 74 -9.44 -1.55 -9.84
CA VAL A 74 -9.37 -2.85 -9.14
C VAL A 74 -9.55 -2.67 -7.63
N LEU A 75 -8.88 -1.68 -7.02
CA LEU A 75 -9.02 -1.42 -5.59
C LEU A 75 -10.42 -0.93 -5.22
N SER A 76 -11.03 -0.10 -6.07
CA SER A 76 -12.41 0.35 -5.88
C SER A 76 -13.41 -0.81 -5.97
N ILE A 77 -13.26 -1.70 -6.95
CA ILE A 77 -14.11 -2.90 -7.11
C ILE A 77 -13.97 -3.82 -5.89
N ALA A 78 -12.74 -3.99 -5.40
CA ALA A 78 -12.45 -4.81 -4.24
C ALA A 78 -12.85 -4.17 -2.89
N ASN A 79 -13.45 -2.97 -2.90
CA ASN A 79 -13.82 -2.20 -1.69
C ASN A 79 -12.63 -1.89 -0.76
N PHE A 80 -11.44 -1.66 -1.33
CA PHE A 80 -10.24 -1.37 -0.53
C PHE A 80 -10.27 0.02 0.10
N ASP A 81 -11.12 0.92 -0.37
CA ASP A 81 -11.42 2.23 0.23
C ASP A 81 -11.94 2.12 1.67
N LYS A 82 -12.58 0.98 2.03
CA LYS A 82 -13.02 0.72 3.42
C LYS A 82 -11.88 0.27 4.33
N LEU A 83 -10.81 -0.24 3.75
CA LEU A 83 -9.68 -0.81 4.47
C LEU A 83 -8.48 0.14 4.48
N PHE A 84 -8.29 0.95 3.45
CA PHE A 84 -7.13 1.82 3.26
C PHE A 84 -7.59 3.23 2.93
N ALA A 85 -6.80 4.22 3.35
CA ALA A 85 -6.94 5.55 2.79
C ALA A 85 -6.43 5.52 1.35
N ILE A 86 -7.25 5.96 0.39
CA ILE A 86 -6.86 6.02 -1.02
C ILE A 86 -6.58 7.49 -1.37
N GLU A 87 -5.44 7.74 -2.01
CA GLU A 87 -5.04 9.06 -2.50
C GLU A 87 -4.71 8.97 -4.00
N SER A 88 -5.62 9.46 -4.84
CA SER A 88 -5.42 9.53 -6.29
C SER A 88 -4.69 10.82 -6.67
N VAL A 89 -3.58 10.70 -7.40
CA VAL A 89 -2.68 11.81 -7.78
C VAL A 89 -2.41 11.85 -9.27
#